data_AF-A0A1E1XNL5-F1
#
_entry.id   AF-A0A1E1XNL5-F1
#
_cell.length_a   1.000
_cell.length_b   1.000
_cell.length_c   1.000
_cell.angle_alpha   90.00
_cell.angle_beta   90.00
_cell.angle_gamma   90.00
#
_symmetry.space_group_name_H-M   'P 1'
#
loop_
_entity.id
_entity.type
_entity.pdbx_description
1 polymer ?
#
loop_
_entity_poly.entity_id
_entity_poly.type
_entity_poly.pdbx_seq_one_letter_code
_entity_poly.pdbx_strand_id
1 'polypeptide(L)'
;EHYLEKVHKVLSKDDKTTDENKSTLYRVLDGLCGEMKKSDPMFKVMFNRLFYTGSSYEGLRIREADEFDINLVLKFPVQGHEFQLVAERPGHVSYTLTEGCRKRLLNSMEGPVVHSFFSLFSSQRKFQPKLLRTWFQGVVDKALRAYTPPSESRQFEVRTSQSGPAKTLYVDLRGGGRIDIDLVPVLELSYDRLPEGVPRQEWVEELPELDKMWFMVPKNPEDNEDLWRIHFPTAEKKLIKDFKCLKPTIRLVKALRDRHSWKLLSSYSIKTVVMRHRLAKPQQSYWHKDNQWNVLLEVLERLQMELLTDGPGICSLFDENVSLIQALGVVTRKNIADRLKRIVNILTKNPERTLEFFLEPSPSVPSDSSPTADEVMMRQLASLSLSASDVSFDETSTDCGVDSRDSSFANGTLDVSPGNQVCVPADHTQEAGIIVTRKLLNENVGADPVKVTLSVLLSDGRLLGETSSTLHSCPDQMLAVSLGRLTGLTEVSLLVVRLCFEAVGQAASTPKDVTSVLSVMTAGGRKLVNSCFHLRVCNRVEQCELRLPFPQVE
;
A
#
# COMPACT_ATOMS: atom_id res chain seq x y z
N GLU A 1 -10.89 8.93 -33.64
CA GLU A 1 -9.41 8.93 -33.77
C GLU A 1 -8.79 10.22 -33.22
N HIS A 2 -8.93 11.37 -33.90
CA HIS A 2 -8.41 12.70 -33.52
C HIS A 2 -8.34 13.04 -32.00
N TYR A 3 -9.41 12.80 -31.23
CA TYR A 3 -9.41 13.11 -29.81
C TYR A 3 -8.49 12.20 -28.97
N LEU A 4 -8.34 10.92 -29.34
CA LEU A 4 -7.37 10.03 -28.69
C LEU A 4 -5.93 10.42 -29.03
N GLU A 5 -5.67 10.89 -30.24
CA GLU A 5 -4.33 11.38 -30.62
C GLU A 5 -3.92 12.59 -29.78
N LYS A 6 -4.86 13.52 -29.50
CA LYS A 6 -4.65 14.62 -28.55
C LYS A 6 -4.32 14.12 -27.14
N VAL A 7 -5.06 13.13 -26.64
CA VAL A 7 -4.77 12.51 -25.33
C VAL A 7 -3.38 11.87 -25.32
N HIS A 8 -3.08 11.02 -26.31
CA HIS A 8 -1.76 10.37 -26.41
C HIS A 8 -0.62 11.37 -26.45
N LYS A 9 -0.75 12.47 -27.20
CA LYS A 9 0.27 13.53 -27.27
C LYS A 9 0.55 14.19 -25.91
N VAL A 10 -0.43 14.26 -25.01
CA VAL A 10 -0.24 14.78 -23.64
C VAL A 10 0.28 13.72 -22.69
N LEU A 11 -0.09 12.44 -22.86
CA LEU A 11 0.41 11.31 -22.07
C LEU A 11 1.84 10.89 -22.48
N SER A 12 2.26 11.18 -23.71
CA SER A 12 3.63 10.98 -24.20
C SER A 12 4.48 12.21 -23.86
N LYS A 13 5.06 12.23 -22.65
CA LYS A 13 6.04 13.24 -22.25
C LYS A 13 7.46 12.70 -22.22
N ASP A 14 8.28 13.41 -22.99
CA ASP A 14 9.75 13.46 -23.01
C ASP A 14 10.54 12.14 -22.93
N ASP A 15 10.77 11.55 -24.10
CA ASP A 15 11.70 10.43 -24.29
C ASP A 15 13.15 10.80 -23.92
N LYS A 16 13.58 12.07 -24.10
CA LYS A 16 14.95 12.52 -23.81
C LYS A 16 15.23 12.51 -22.31
N THR A 17 14.36 13.16 -21.52
CA THR A 17 14.44 13.11 -20.05
C THR A 17 14.32 11.67 -19.53
N THR A 18 13.48 10.85 -20.16
CA THR A 18 13.35 9.41 -19.84
C THR A 18 14.67 8.64 -20.04
N ASP A 19 15.42 8.89 -21.12
CA ASP A 19 16.69 8.22 -21.38
C ASP A 19 17.86 8.79 -20.54
N GLU A 20 17.85 10.08 -20.21
CA GLU A 20 18.77 10.68 -19.24
C GLU A 20 18.57 10.10 -17.82
N ASN A 21 17.31 9.90 -17.40
CA ASN A 21 16.97 9.23 -16.14
C ASN A 21 17.42 7.76 -16.12
N LYS A 22 17.19 6.99 -17.20
CA LYS A 22 17.71 5.61 -17.31
C LYS A 22 19.23 5.55 -17.26
N SER A 23 19.94 6.48 -17.91
CA SER A 23 21.40 6.56 -17.88
C SER A 23 21.92 6.78 -16.45
N THR A 24 21.27 7.69 -15.71
CA THR A 24 21.58 7.94 -14.29
C THR A 24 21.29 6.71 -13.43
N LEU A 25 20.12 6.10 -13.58
CA LEU A 25 19.69 4.87 -12.92
C LEU A 25 20.71 3.74 -13.10
N TYR A 26 21.16 3.46 -14.33
CA TYR A 26 22.13 2.40 -14.58
C TYR A 26 23.48 2.66 -13.89
N ARG A 27 23.97 3.91 -13.90
CA ARG A 27 25.21 4.30 -13.19
C ARG A 27 25.08 4.14 -11.67
N VAL A 28 23.94 4.52 -11.10
CA VAL A 28 23.65 4.35 -9.66
C VAL A 28 23.62 2.87 -9.29
N LEU A 29 22.88 2.06 -10.05
CA LEU A 29 22.69 0.64 -9.76
C LEU A 29 23.98 -0.18 -9.95
N ASP A 30 24.78 0.11 -10.97
CA ASP A 30 26.05 -0.59 -11.19
C ASP A 30 27.03 -0.35 -10.03
N GLY A 31 27.27 0.92 -9.70
CA GLY A 31 28.17 1.28 -8.59
C GLY A 31 27.66 0.80 -7.23
N LEU A 32 26.35 0.92 -6.95
CA LEU A 32 25.76 0.42 -5.71
C LEU A 32 25.87 -1.11 -5.62
N CYS A 33 25.55 -1.85 -6.69
CA CYS A 33 25.73 -3.30 -6.73
C CYS A 33 27.20 -3.71 -6.54
N GLY A 34 28.14 -2.89 -7.01
CA GLY A 34 29.57 -3.03 -6.72
C GLY A 34 29.88 -2.99 -5.22
N GLU A 35 29.38 -1.96 -4.52
CA GLU A 35 29.56 -1.84 -3.06
C GLU A 35 28.79 -2.91 -2.26
N MET A 36 27.61 -3.34 -2.72
CA MET A 36 26.88 -4.47 -2.12
C MET A 36 27.70 -5.78 -2.21
N LYS A 37 28.34 -6.05 -3.35
CA LYS A 37 29.23 -7.22 -3.53
C LYS A 37 30.53 -7.16 -2.72
N LYS A 38 31.00 -5.96 -2.35
CA LYS A 38 32.16 -5.78 -1.46
C LYS A 38 31.79 -5.90 0.01
N SER A 39 30.63 -5.37 0.41
CA SER A 39 30.21 -5.24 1.81
C SER A 39 29.49 -6.46 2.39
N ASP A 40 28.99 -7.37 1.56
CA ASP A 40 28.33 -8.61 2.02
C ASP A 40 28.74 -9.83 1.16
N PRO A 41 29.53 -10.77 1.72
CA PRO A 41 29.97 -11.97 1.00
C PRO A 41 28.82 -12.89 0.55
N MET A 42 27.72 -12.95 1.29
CA MET A 42 26.56 -13.74 0.89
C MET A 42 25.86 -13.10 -0.31
N PHE A 43 25.70 -11.78 -0.31
CA PHE A 43 25.18 -11.05 -1.46
C PHE A 43 26.05 -11.28 -2.71
N LYS A 44 27.38 -11.25 -2.56
CA LYS A 44 28.32 -11.53 -3.66
C LYS A 44 28.11 -12.92 -4.28
N VAL A 45 27.78 -13.93 -3.47
CA VAL A 45 27.52 -15.30 -3.93
C VAL A 45 26.11 -15.46 -4.52
N MET A 46 25.11 -14.79 -3.95
CA MET A 46 23.70 -14.96 -4.34
C MET A 46 23.24 -14.02 -5.46
N PHE A 47 23.87 -12.88 -5.68
CA PHE A 47 23.48 -11.94 -6.72
C PHE A 47 23.64 -12.56 -8.11
N ASN A 48 22.55 -12.65 -8.86
CA ASN A 48 22.55 -13.11 -10.25
C ASN A 48 22.57 -11.90 -11.20
N ARG A 49 21.50 -11.10 -11.19
CA ARG A 49 21.27 -10.03 -12.17
C ARG A 49 20.20 -9.03 -11.71
N LEU A 50 20.18 -7.86 -12.32
CA LEU A 50 19.05 -6.92 -12.24
C LEU A 50 18.01 -7.28 -13.32
N PHE A 51 16.73 -7.25 -12.97
CA PHE A 51 15.60 -7.43 -13.88
C PHE A 51 14.75 -6.16 -13.88
N TYR A 52 14.84 -5.43 -14.99
CA TYR A 52 14.14 -4.16 -15.22
C TYR A 52 12.69 -4.41 -15.62
N THR A 53 11.74 -3.94 -14.79
CA THR A 53 10.31 -4.27 -14.92
C THR A 53 9.41 -3.03 -14.73
N GLY A 54 8.09 -3.24 -14.70
CA GLY A 54 7.14 -2.20 -14.37
C GLY A 54 6.92 -1.15 -15.46
N SER A 55 6.20 -0.09 -15.12
CA SER A 55 5.56 0.79 -16.13
C SER A 55 6.57 1.50 -17.03
N SER A 56 7.76 1.85 -16.50
CA SER A 56 8.80 2.59 -17.22
C SER A 56 9.51 1.72 -18.27
N TYR A 57 9.69 0.42 -18.01
CA TYR A 57 10.30 -0.53 -18.94
C TYR A 57 9.30 -1.25 -19.86
N GLU A 58 8.02 -1.25 -19.50
CA GLU A 58 6.95 -1.81 -20.33
C GLU A 58 6.36 -0.78 -21.33
N GLY A 59 6.65 0.52 -21.18
CA GLY A 59 6.07 1.59 -22.00
C GLY A 59 4.62 1.93 -21.60
N LEU A 60 4.33 1.84 -20.29
CA LEU A 60 3.01 2.04 -19.69
C LEU A 60 2.95 3.27 -18.75
N ARG A 61 4.01 4.07 -18.66
CA ARG A 61 3.97 5.40 -18.01
C ARG A 61 3.03 6.34 -18.78
N ILE A 62 2.46 7.28 -18.04
CA ILE A 62 1.52 8.33 -18.51
C ILE A 62 1.92 9.73 -18.00
N ARG A 63 3.12 9.80 -17.42
CA ARG A 63 3.84 10.94 -16.86
C ARG A 63 5.33 10.63 -17.08
N GLU A 64 6.20 11.53 -16.66
CA GLU A 64 7.66 11.36 -16.74
C GLU A 64 8.12 10.05 -16.06
N ALA A 65 9.26 9.52 -16.52
CA ALA A 65 9.87 8.31 -15.97
C ALA A 65 10.80 8.67 -14.80
N ASP A 66 10.18 9.05 -13.68
CA ASP A 66 10.80 9.32 -12.39
C ASP A 66 10.92 8.04 -11.53
N GLU A 67 9.92 7.17 -11.56
CA GLU A 67 9.85 5.94 -10.74
C GLU A 67 10.19 4.66 -11.54
N PHE A 68 11.07 3.80 -11.01
CA PHE A 68 11.57 2.58 -11.65
C PHE A 68 11.50 1.33 -10.76
N ASP A 69 10.73 0.33 -11.19
CA ASP A 69 10.62 -0.98 -10.55
C ASP A 69 11.80 -1.91 -10.96
N ILE A 70 12.65 -2.32 -10.01
CA ILE A 70 13.81 -3.19 -10.26
C ILE A 70 13.74 -4.44 -9.37
N ASN A 71 13.57 -5.60 -10.00
CA ASN A 71 13.75 -6.87 -9.31
C ASN A 71 15.24 -7.21 -9.27
N LEU A 72 15.81 -7.32 -8.09
CA LEU A 72 17.16 -7.82 -7.88
C LEU A 72 17.09 -9.34 -7.75
N VAL A 73 17.49 -10.03 -8.81
CA VAL A 73 17.38 -11.49 -8.90
C VAL A 73 18.53 -12.14 -8.13
N LEU A 74 18.15 -12.93 -7.13
CA LEU A 74 19.03 -13.80 -6.37
C LEU A 74 18.95 -15.23 -6.92
N LYS A 75 20.07 -15.94 -6.85
CA LYS A 75 20.18 -17.37 -7.12
C LYS A 75 20.70 -18.06 -5.87
N PHE A 76 20.01 -19.11 -5.45
CA PHE A 76 20.43 -19.92 -4.31
C PHE A 76 21.52 -20.93 -4.73
N PRO A 77 22.47 -21.29 -3.83
CA PRO A 77 23.50 -22.30 -4.08
C PRO A 77 22.97 -23.74 -4.02
N VAL A 78 21.73 -23.97 -4.47
CA VAL A 78 20.94 -25.20 -4.30
C VAL A 78 20.63 -25.85 -5.65
N GLN A 79 20.48 -27.18 -5.64
CA GLN A 79 20.09 -27.99 -6.79
C GLN A 79 18.57 -28.24 -6.81
N GLY A 80 18.03 -28.68 -7.95
CA GLY A 80 16.59 -28.82 -8.14
C GLY A 80 15.88 -29.77 -7.16
N HIS A 81 16.54 -30.80 -6.64
CA HIS A 81 15.93 -31.76 -5.70
C HIS A 81 16.12 -31.38 -4.22
N GLU A 82 16.76 -30.24 -3.95
CA GLU A 82 17.20 -29.86 -2.61
C GLU A 82 16.26 -28.93 -1.85
N PHE A 83 15.12 -28.62 -2.47
CA PHE A 83 14.06 -27.82 -1.87
C PHE A 83 12.69 -28.32 -2.30
N GLN A 84 11.73 -28.13 -1.42
CA GLN A 84 10.31 -28.34 -1.66
C GLN A 84 9.61 -26.99 -1.82
N LEU A 85 8.80 -26.88 -2.87
CA LEU A 85 7.82 -25.80 -3.04
C LEU A 85 6.43 -26.39 -2.78
N VAL A 86 5.56 -25.63 -2.09
CA VAL A 86 4.17 -26.02 -1.83
C VAL A 86 3.26 -24.85 -2.16
N ALA A 87 2.16 -25.10 -2.88
CA ALA A 87 1.09 -24.13 -3.10
C ALA A 87 0.18 -24.10 -1.86
N GLU A 88 0.48 -23.19 -0.92
CA GLU A 88 -0.16 -23.17 0.41
C GLU A 88 -1.52 -22.45 0.39
N ARG A 89 -1.70 -21.49 -0.52
CA ARG A 89 -2.96 -20.79 -0.82
C ARG A 89 -2.86 -20.02 -2.14
N PRO A 90 -3.98 -19.53 -2.71
CA PRO A 90 -3.97 -18.80 -3.97
C PRO A 90 -2.90 -17.70 -4.07
N GLY A 91 -2.16 -17.71 -5.17
CA GLY A 91 -1.07 -16.78 -5.48
C GLY A 91 0.17 -16.84 -4.57
N HIS A 92 0.26 -17.80 -3.64
CA HIS A 92 1.37 -17.87 -2.67
C HIS A 92 1.95 -19.28 -2.51
N VAL A 93 3.27 -19.34 -2.27
CA VAL A 93 4.02 -20.59 -2.04
C VAL A 93 4.86 -20.52 -0.77
N SER A 94 5.11 -21.67 -0.14
CA SER A 94 6.23 -21.84 0.80
C SER A 94 7.41 -22.50 0.10
N TYR A 95 8.61 -22.30 0.64
CA TYR A 95 9.87 -22.88 0.17
C TYR A 95 10.60 -23.46 1.36
N THR A 96 10.93 -24.75 1.32
CA THR A 96 11.59 -25.48 2.41
C THR A 96 12.83 -26.20 1.92
N LEU A 97 13.98 -26.02 2.58
CA LEU A 97 15.20 -26.79 2.25
C LEU A 97 15.11 -28.22 2.79
N THR A 98 15.62 -29.17 2.02
CA THR A 98 15.78 -30.56 2.49
C THR A 98 16.95 -30.67 3.47
N GLU A 99 16.92 -31.71 4.31
CA GLU A 99 18.02 -31.98 5.25
C GLU A 99 19.33 -32.34 4.53
N GLY A 100 19.23 -33.00 3.36
CA GLY A 100 20.38 -33.28 2.49
C GLY A 100 21.05 -31.98 2.03
N CYS A 101 20.25 -31.00 1.59
CA CYS A 101 20.75 -29.67 1.23
C CYS A 101 21.48 -29.00 2.39
N ARG A 102 20.86 -28.99 3.58
CA ARG A 102 21.45 -28.38 4.78
C ARG A 102 22.84 -28.95 5.07
N LYS A 103 22.96 -30.29 5.06
CA LYS A 103 24.23 -30.99 5.28
C LYS A 103 25.26 -30.72 4.19
N ARG A 104 24.86 -30.71 2.91
CA ARG A 104 25.76 -30.39 1.80
C ARG A 104 26.35 -28.99 1.94
N LEU A 105 25.51 -27.98 2.15
CA LEU A 105 25.94 -26.58 2.22
C LEU A 105 26.87 -26.32 3.43
N LEU A 106 26.59 -26.92 4.59
CA LEU A 106 27.49 -26.85 5.76
C LEU A 106 28.89 -27.41 5.48
N ASN A 107 29.02 -28.37 4.56
CA ASN A 107 30.29 -28.99 4.19
C ASN A 107 30.96 -28.32 2.98
N SER A 108 30.23 -27.53 2.18
CA SER A 108 30.71 -27.01 0.88
C SER A 108 30.83 -25.49 0.80
N MET A 109 30.39 -24.74 1.81
CA MET A 109 30.42 -23.28 1.85
C MET A 109 31.23 -22.78 3.05
N GLU A 110 31.86 -21.62 2.90
CA GLU A 110 32.58 -20.96 3.99
C GLU A 110 31.65 -20.62 5.16
N GLY A 111 32.12 -20.84 6.39
CA GLY A 111 31.38 -20.63 7.64
C GLY A 111 30.55 -19.33 7.68
N PRO A 112 31.15 -18.14 7.49
CA PRO A 112 30.42 -16.87 7.54
C PRO A 112 29.30 -16.75 6.51
N VAL A 113 29.51 -17.27 5.30
CA VAL A 113 28.52 -17.24 4.21
C VAL A 113 27.39 -18.23 4.49
N VAL A 114 27.72 -19.45 4.93
CA VAL A 114 26.71 -20.49 5.18
C VAL A 114 25.85 -20.20 6.42
N HIS A 115 26.43 -19.59 7.46
CA HIS A 115 25.66 -19.12 8.62
C HIS A 115 24.73 -17.96 8.25
N SER A 116 25.20 -17.02 7.42
CA SER A 116 24.37 -15.94 6.89
C SER A 116 23.23 -16.49 6.02
N PHE A 117 23.49 -17.52 5.21
CA PHE A 117 22.47 -18.14 4.36
C PHE A 117 21.39 -18.82 5.20
N PHE A 118 21.77 -19.61 6.20
CA PHE A 118 20.78 -20.25 7.07
C PHE A 118 20.03 -19.28 8.00
N SER A 119 20.53 -18.06 8.23
CA SER A 119 19.77 -17.04 8.97
C SER A 119 18.55 -16.50 8.20
N LEU A 120 18.42 -16.80 6.91
CA LEU A 120 17.25 -16.48 6.09
C LEU A 120 16.08 -17.48 6.28
N PHE A 121 16.26 -18.53 7.09
CA PHE A 121 15.30 -19.64 7.24
C PHE A 121 14.81 -19.76 8.68
N SER A 122 13.57 -20.23 8.85
CA SER A 122 13.03 -20.62 10.16
C SER A 122 13.71 -21.89 10.69
N SER A 123 13.46 -22.23 11.96
CA SER A 123 13.89 -23.50 12.57
C SER A 123 13.39 -24.73 11.80
N GLN A 124 12.27 -24.62 11.08
CA GLN A 124 11.71 -25.67 10.22
C GLN A 124 12.38 -25.75 8.83
N ARG A 125 13.40 -24.90 8.57
CA ARG A 125 14.09 -24.72 7.27
C ARG A 125 13.20 -24.11 6.17
N LYS A 126 12.13 -23.40 6.54
CA LYS A 126 11.31 -22.62 5.60
C LYS A 126 11.97 -21.26 5.34
N PHE A 127 12.11 -20.87 4.07
CA PHE A 127 12.70 -19.59 3.67
C PHE A 127 11.77 -18.43 4.02
N GLN A 128 12.26 -17.42 4.73
CA GLN A 128 11.43 -16.35 5.31
C GLN A 128 11.52 -15.04 4.47
N PRO A 129 10.42 -14.58 3.86
CA PRO A 129 10.28 -13.27 3.21
C PRO A 129 10.80 -12.12 4.05
N LYS A 130 10.45 -12.12 5.33
CA LYS A 130 10.82 -11.08 6.30
C LYS A 130 12.32 -11.04 6.56
N LEU A 131 12.96 -12.21 6.76
CA LEU A 131 14.40 -12.30 6.99
C LEU A 131 15.19 -11.92 5.73
N LEU A 132 14.72 -12.30 4.52
CA LEU A 132 15.30 -11.82 3.27
C LEU A 132 15.25 -10.28 3.17
N ARG A 133 14.08 -9.67 3.42
CA ARG A 133 13.94 -8.20 3.38
C ARG A 133 14.89 -7.52 4.37
N THR A 134 14.92 -7.96 5.63
CA THR A 134 15.79 -7.38 6.67
C THR A 134 17.27 -7.52 6.33
N TRP A 135 17.72 -8.70 5.88
CA TRP A 135 19.10 -8.87 5.42
C TRP A 135 19.41 -7.96 4.23
N PHE A 136 18.56 -7.96 3.20
CA PHE A 136 18.77 -7.18 1.98
C PHE A 136 18.85 -5.68 2.25
N GLN A 137 17.98 -5.15 3.12
CA GLN A 137 18.06 -3.77 3.60
C GLN A 137 19.42 -3.49 4.27
N GLY A 138 19.87 -4.39 5.15
CA GLY A 138 21.19 -4.31 5.77
C GLY A 138 22.35 -4.31 4.75
N VAL A 139 22.24 -5.04 3.64
CA VAL A 139 23.23 -4.99 2.54
C VAL A 139 23.19 -3.64 1.83
N VAL A 140 22.01 -3.14 1.45
CA VAL A 140 21.85 -1.83 0.80
C VAL A 140 22.38 -0.70 1.70
N ASP A 141 22.05 -0.72 3.00
CA ASP A 141 22.46 0.31 3.96
C ASP A 141 23.96 0.24 4.34
N LYS A 142 24.58 -0.94 4.26
CA LYS A 142 26.06 -1.06 4.30
C LYS A 142 26.68 -0.47 3.04
N ALA A 143 26.19 -0.85 1.87
CA ALA A 143 26.73 -0.40 0.59
C ALA A 143 26.63 1.12 0.41
N LEU A 144 25.49 1.73 0.75
CA LEU A 144 25.29 3.18 0.66
C LEU A 144 26.25 3.99 1.56
N ARG A 145 26.73 3.43 2.68
CA ARG A 145 27.75 4.11 3.52
C ARG A 145 29.14 4.14 2.90
N ALA A 146 29.44 3.25 1.96
CA ALA A 146 30.68 3.22 1.19
C ALA A 146 30.53 3.82 -0.22
N TYR A 147 29.29 3.88 -0.73
CA TYR A 147 28.98 4.33 -2.07
C TYR A 147 29.33 5.81 -2.27
N THR A 148 30.30 6.05 -3.14
CA THR A 148 30.62 7.38 -3.66
C THR A 148 30.00 7.52 -5.05
N PRO A 149 29.07 8.49 -5.27
CA PRO A 149 28.56 8.79 -6.59
C PRO A 149 29.70 9.08 -7.59
N PRO A 150 29.57 8.69 -8.88
CA PRO A 150 30.60 8.93 -9.91
C PRO A 150 31.11 10.39 -9.92
N SER A 151 32.40 10.61 -10.21
CA SER A 151 33.08 11.88 -9.93
C SER A 151 32.47 13.14 -10.57
N GLU A 152 31.77 13.00 -11.70
CA GLU A 152 31.02 14.09 -12.37
C GLU A 152 29.74 14.49 -11.63
N SER A 153 29.33 13.72 -10.62
CA SER A 153 28.04 13.79 -9.95
C SER A 153 28.14 13.94 -8.43
N ARG A 154 29.13 14.71 -7.94
CA ARG A 154 29.27 15.17 -6.54
C ARG A 154 28.11 16.06 -6.03
N GLN A 155 26.92 16.00 -6.64
CA GLN A 155 25.78 16.89 -6.41
C GLN A 155 24.41 16.17 -6.39
N PHE A 156 24.36 14.82 -6.41
CA PHE A 156 23.12 14.10 -6.10
C PHE A 156 23.23 13.32 -4.79
N GLU A 157 22.15 13.32 -4.01
CA GLU A 157 22.03 12.56 -2.77
C GLU A 157 21.23 11.29 -3.03
N VAL A 158 21.65 10.16 -2.42
CA VAL A 158 20.89 8.91 -2.44
C VAL A 158 20.34 8.63 -1.04
N ARG A 159 19.03 8.80 -0.87
CA ARG A 159 18.31 8.47 0.37
C ARG A 159 17.58 7.14 0.22
N THR A 160 17.05 6.59 1.31
CA THR A 160 16.20 5.39 1.24
C THR A 160 14.93 5.50 2.06
N SER A 161 13.90 4.75 1.66
CA SER A 161 12.75 4.38 2.48
C SER A 161 12.43 2.90 2.27
N GLN A 162 11.37 2.43 2.93
CA GLN A 162 10.83 1.10 2.72
C GLN A 162 9.35 1.21 2.34
N SER A 163 8.97 0.56 1.23
CA SER A 163 7.59 0.50 0.76
C SER A 163 7.23 -0.96 0.42
N GLY A 164 6.47 -1.61 1.31
CA GLY A 164 6.09 -3.01 1.15
C GLY A 164 7.30 -3.95 0.98
N PRO A 165 7.43 -4.66 -0.17
CA PRO A 165 8.55 -5.57 -0.43
C PRO A 165 9.82 -4.84 -0.93
N ALA A 166 9.74 -3.54 -1.27
CA ALA A 166 10.84 -2.78 -1.84
C ALA A 166 11.64 -2.00 -0.79
N LYS A 167 12.94 -1.88 -1.05
CA LYS A 167 13.82 -0.85 -0.49
C LYS A 167 13.93 0.24 -1.56
N THR A 168 13.22 1.34 -1.36
CA THR A 168 13.18 2.46 -2.31
C THR A 168 14.43 3.30 -2.14
N LEU A 169 15.13 3.61 -3.24
CA LEU A 169 16.18 4.61 -3.28
C LEU A 169 15.62 5.89 -3.89
N TYR A 170 15.92 7.04 -3.28
CA TYR A 170 15.62 8.36 -3.84
C TYR A 170 16.91 9.01 -4.31
N VAL A 171 17.02 9.32 -5.60
CA VAL A 171 18.16 10.00 -6.20
C VAL A 171 17.76 11.42 -6.57
N ASP A 172 18.15 12.40 -5.76
CA ASP A 172 17.83 13.82 -5.97
C ASP A 172 18.76 14.42 -7.05
N LEU A 173 18.22 14.69 -8.26
CA LEU A 173 19.00 15.10 -9.44
C LEU A 173 19.41 16.59 -9.41
N ARG A 174 20.55 16.88 -10.06
CA ARG A 174 21.01 18.25 -10.31
C ARG A 174 19.98 19.00 -11.17
N GLY A 175 19.32 20.00 -10.60
CA GLY A 175 18.28 20.80 -11.25
C GLY A 175 16.88 20.68 -10.61
N GLY A 176 16.72 19.86 -9.57
CA GLY A 176 15.47 19.79 -8.79
C GLY A 176 14.50 18.67 -9.19
N GLY A 177 14.94 17.73 -10.03
CA GLY A 177 14.23 16.47 -10.28
C GLY A 177 14.59 15.38 -9.26
N ARG A 178 13.84 14.28 -9.25
CA ARG A 178 14.12 13.09 -8.44
C ARG A 178 13.89 11.83 -9.27
N ILE A 179 14.67 10.79 -8.99
CA ILE A 179 14.40 9.41 -9.45
C ILE A 179 14.12 8.53 -8.22
N ASP A 180 13.00 7.81 -8.27
CA ASP A 180 12.58 6.83 -7.26
C ASP A 180 12.89 5.42 -7.81
N ILE A 181 13.63 4.60 -7.06
CA ILE A 181 14.10 3.27 -7.52
C ILE A 181 13.68 2.20 -6.51
N ASP A 182 12.67 1.42 -6.85
CA ASP A 182 12.17 0.34 -6.00
C ASP A 182 13.00 -0.94 -6.22
N LEU A 183 13.90 -1.23 -5.27
CA LEU A 183 14.68 -2.47 -5.27
C LEU A 183 13.94 -3.58 -4.50
N VAL A 184 13.52 -4.62 -5.21
CA VAL A 184 12.87 -5.81 -4.63
C VAL A 184 13.78 -7.03 -4.80
N PRO A 185 14.27 -7.66 -3.71
CA PRO A 185 15.04 -8.90 -3.83
C PRO A 185 14.09 -10.06 -4.14
N VAL A 186 14.34 -10.82 -5.21
CA VAL A 186 13.49 -11.95 -5.64
C VAL A 186 14.30 -13.20 -5.89
N LEU A 187 13.67 -14.37 -5.73
CA LEU A 187 14.23 -15.65 -6.18
C LEU A 187 13.59 -16.04 -7.51
N GLU A 188 14.43 -16.32 -8.52
CA GLU A 188 14.00 -16.75 -9.86
C GLU A 188 13.93 -18.28 -9.96
N LEU A 189 12.80 -18.76 -10.49
CA LEU A 189 12.51 -20.17 -10.68
C LEU A 189 11.92 -20.38 -12.08
N SER A 190 12.20 -21.55 -12.66
CA SER A 190 11.67 -21.95 -13.97
C SER A 190 10.21 -22.42 -13.86
N TYR A 191 9.43 -22.30 -14.95
CA TYR A 191 7.99 -22.58 -14.96
C TYR A 191 7.63 -24.06 -14.77
N ASP A 192 8.52 -24.97 -15.17
CA ASP A 192 8.42 -26.40 -14.83
C ASP A 192 8.35 -26.60 -13.31
N ARG A 193 9.10 -25.79 -12.54
CA ARG A 193 9.20 -25.83 -11.07
C ARG A 193 8.01 -25.24 -10.31
N LEU A 194 6.94 -24.82 -10.98
CA LEU A 194 5.70 -24.45 -10.29
C LEU A 194 5.17 -25.66 -9.48
N PRO A 195 4.83 -25.48 -8.19
CA PRO A 195 4.32 -26.57 -7.37
C PRO A 195 2.91 -26.98 -7.80
N GLU A 196 2.58 -28.24 -7.53
CA GLU A 196 1.23 -28.77 -7.66
C GLU A 196 0.25 -27.91 -6.84
N GLY A 197 -0.86 -27.51 -7.46
CA GLY A 197 -1.83 -26.57 -6.89
C GLY A 197 -1.74 -25.12 -7.41
N VAL A 198 -0.65 -24.71 -8.08
CA VAL A 198 -0.64 -23.43 -8.83
C VAL A 198 -1.20 -23.65 -10.24
N PRO A 199 -2.23 -22.90 -10.68
CA PRO A 199 -2.78 -23.06 -12.03
C PRO A 199 -1.74 -22.78 -13.12
N ARG A 200 -1.50 -23.76 -13.99
CA ARG A 200 -0.75 -23.57 -15.23
C ARG A 200 -1.60 -22.84 -16.26
N GLN A 201 -0.94 -22.10 -17.14
CA GLN A 201 -1.54 -21.22 -18.13
C GLN A 201 -1.04 -21.65 -19.51
N GLU A 202 -1.92 -22.21 -20.34
CA GLU A 202 -1.57 -22.82 -21.63
C GLU A 202 -0.72 -21.88 -22.52
N TRP A 203 -1.11 -20.60 -22.61
CA TRP A 203 -0.39 -19.57 -23.38
C TRP A 203 1.03 -19.25 -22.86
N VAL A 204 1.37 -19.65 -21.63
CA VAL A 204 2.74 -19.54 -21.08
C VAL A 204 3.60 -20.72 -21.52
N GLU A 205 3.00 -21.89 -21.76
CA GLU A 205 3.70 -23.07 -22.26
C GLU A 205 4.11 -22.93 -23.74
N GLU A 206 3.43 -22.04 -24.48
CA GLU A 206 3.81 -21.63 -25.85
C GLU A 206 5.00 -20.64 -25.90
N LEU A 207 5.41 -20.04 -24.78
CA LEU A 207 6.55 -19.12 -24.77
C LEU A 207 7.89 -19.85 -24.99
N PRO A 208 8.95 -19.17 -25.45
CA PRO A 208 10.30 -19.73 -25.43
C PRO A 208 10.74 -20.10 -24.00
N GLU A 209 11.49 -21.19 -23.82
CA GLU A 209 11.96 -21.65 -22.51
C GLU A 209 12.68 -20.56 -21.68
N LEU A 210 13.46 -19.69 -22.33
CA LEU A 210 14.13 -18.56 -21.68
C LEU A 210 13.16 -17.49 -21.10
N ASP A 211 11.91 -17.50 -21.54
CA ASP A 211 10.84 -16.63 -21.03
C ASP A 211 9.95 -17.33 -19.98
N LYS A 212 10.02 -18.67 -19.86
CA LYS A 212 9.25 -19.50 -18.93
C LYS A 212 9.83 -19.46 -17.51
N MET A 213 9.78 -18.29 -16.89
CA MET A 213 10.26 -18.07 -15.52
C MET A 213 9.31 -17.24 -14.67
N TRP A 214 9.37 -17.46 -13.37
CA TRP A 214 8.57 -16.78 -12.35
C TRP A 214 9.41 -16.43 -11.13
N PHE A 215 8.95 -15.45 -10.38
CA PHE A 215 9.65 -14.92 -9.22
C PHE A 215 8.87 -15.18 -7.95
N MET A 216 9.57 -15.65 -6.91
CA MET A 216 9.11 -15.53 -5.53
C MET A 216 9.42 -14.11 -5.04
N VAL A 217 8.38 -13.33 -4.79
CA VAL A 217 8.46 -11.97 -4.28
C VAL A 217 8.24 -11.98 -2.76
N PRO A 218 9.07 -11.30 -1.95
CA PRO A 218 8.95 -11.27 -0.50
C PRO A 218 7.79 -10.36 -0.06
N LYS A 219 6.56 -10.73 -0.41
CA LYS A 219 5.32 -10.12 0.07
C LYS A 219 4.46 -11.23 0.67
N ASN A 220 4.65 -11.46 1.96
CA ASN A 220 3.84 -12.38 2.74
C ASN A 220 2.48 -11.72 3.09
N PRO A 221 1.41 -12.51 3.29
CA PRO A 221 0.20 -12.04 3.92
C PRO A 221 0.44 -11.81 5.42
N GLU A 222 -0.45 -11.07 6.08
CA GLU A 222 -0.31 -10.69 7.49
C GLU A 222 -0.44 -11.89 8.46
N ASP A 223 -1.17 -12.93 8.06
CA ASP A 223 -1.46 -14.12 8.87
C ASP A 223 -0.41 -15.24 8.75
N ASN A 224 0.55 -15.14 7.83
CA ASN A 224 1.56 -16.19 7.63
C ASN A 224 2.90 -15.64 7.13
N GLU A 225 3.92 -15.66 7.98
CA GLU A 225 5.26 -15.16 7.64
C GLU A 225 6.05 -16.08 6.68
N ASP A 226 5.66 -17.34 6.47
CA ASP A 226 6.38 -18.29 5.58
C ASP A 226 6.16 -18.04 4.08
N LEU A 227 5.10 -17.30 3.72
CA LEU A 227 4.55 -17.32 2.36
C LEU A 227 5.14 -16.26 1.43
N TRP A 228 5.47 -16.69 0.22
CA TRP A 228 5.99 -15.86 -0.86
C TRP A 228 4.92 -15.65 -1.92
N ARG A 229 4.79 -14.42 -2.43
CA ARG A 229 3.88 -14.13 -3.54
C ARG A 229 4.52 -14.51 -4.88
N ILE A 230 3.77 -15.23 -5.71
CA ILE A 230 4.17 -15.61 -7.06
C ILE A 230 4.03 -14.40 -8.01
N HIS A 231 4.94 -14.25 -8.98
CA HIS A 231 4.89 -13.18 -9.99
C HIS A 231 5.51 -13.64 -11.32
N PHE A 232 4.90 -13.28 -12.46
CA PHE A 232 5.27 -13.76 -13.80
C PHE A 232 5.60 -12.61 -14.78
N PRO A 233 6.55 -11.72 -14.46
CA PRO A 233 6.73 -10.47 -15.19
C PRO A 233 7.14 -10.70 -16.66
N THR A 234 7.89 -11.77 -16.96
CA THR A 234 8.29 -12.07 -18.33
C THR A 234 7.11 -12.50 -19.19
N ALA A 235 6.26 -13.38 -18.68
CA ALA A 235 5.04 -13.83 -19.38
C ALA A 235 4.09 -12.65 -19.64
N GLU A 236 3.84 -11.80 -18.63
CA GLU A 236 3.06 -10.57 -18.80
C GLU A 236 3.67 -9.62 -19.84
N LYS A 237 4.98 -9.38 -19.79
CA LYS A 237 5.70 -8.50 -20.72
C LYS A 237 5.62 -9.00 -22.16
N LYS A 238 5.59 -10.32 -22.37
CA LYS A 238 5.38 -10.96 -23.69
C LYS A 238 3.91 -10.85 -24.12
N LEU A 239 2.97 -11.05 -23.20
CA LEU A 239 1.52 -10.95 -23.45
C LEU A 239 1.07 -9.59 -23.99
N ILE A 240 1.72 -8.50 -23.53
CA ILE A 240 1.47 -7.12 -23.98
C ILE A 240 2.39 -6.63 -25.11
N LYS A 241 3.23 -7.51 -25.68
CA LYS A 241 4.21 -7.17 -26.73
C LYS A 241 3.54 -7.19 -28.11
N ASP A 242 3.99 -6.31 -29.01
CA ASP A 242 3.67 -6.32 -30.46
C ASP A 242 2.17 -6.17 -30.84
N PHE A 243 1.30 -5.74 -29.91
CA PHE A 243 -0.09 -5.34 -30.18
C PHE A 243 -0.22 -3.80 -30.21
N LYS A 244 -0.49 -3.22 -31.39
CA LYS A 244 -0.32 -1.78 -31.66
C LYS A 244 -1.08 -0.87 -30.67
N CYS A 245 -2.39 -1.06 -30.50
CA CYS A 245 -3.19 -0.20 -29.62
C CYS A 245 -3.28 -0.70 -28.16
N LEU A 246 -2.75 -1.88 -27.82
CA LEU A 246 -2.89 -2.48 -26.48
C LEU A 246 -2.23 -1.63 -25.38
N LYS A 247 -0.94 -1.31 -25.52
CA LYS A 247 -0.23 -0.45 -24.56
C LYS A 247 -0.79 0.98 -24.51
N PRO A 248 -1.13 1.62 -25.66
CA PRO A 248 -1.94 2.83 -25.67
C PRO A 248 -3.25 2.73 -24.87
N THR A 249 -4.03 1.64 -24.98
CA THR A 249 -5.27 1.45 -24.21
C THR A 249 -5.01 1.29 -22.71
N ILE A 250 -3.98 0.54 -22.28
CA ILE A 250 -3.58 0.50 -20.85
C ILE A 250 -3.29 1.90 -20.33
N ARG A 251 -2.55 2.72 -21.09
CA ARG A 251 -2.23 4.11 -20.73
C ARG A 251 -3.48 4.98 -20.60
N LEU A 252 -4.43 4.87 -21.53
CA LEU A 252 -5.72 5.57 -21.44
C LEU A 252 -6.48 5.19 -20.17
N VAL A 253 -6.68 3.89 -19.88
CA VAL A 253 -7.44 3.46 -18.69
C VAL A 253 -6.73 3.87 -17.39
N LYS A 254 -5.40 3.86 -17.35
CA LYS A 254 -4.63 4.41 -16.21
C LYS A 254 -4.85 5.92 -16.04
N ALA A 255 -4.86 6.69 -17.14
CA ALA A 255 -5.12 8.13 -17.09
C ALA A 255 -6.54 8.43 -16.58
N LEU A 256 -7.56 7.69 -17.06
CA LEU A 256 -8.95 7.81 -16.59
C LEU A 256 -9.06 7.52 -15.08
N ARG A 257 -8.41 6.45 -14.61
CA ARG A 257 -8.36 6.10 -13.18
C ARG A 257 -7.75 7.22 -12.34
N ASP A 258 -6.59 7.74 -12.74
CA ASP A 258 -5.90 8.80 -12.01
C ASP A 258 -6.74 10.09 -11.98
N ARG A 259 -7.36 10.41 -13.12
CA ARG A 259 -8.24 11.57 -13.28
C ARG A 259 -9.44 11.53 -12.35
N HIS A 260 -10.04 10.35 -12.15
CA HIS A 260 -11.16 10.13 -11.24
C HIS A 260 -10.76 9.69 -9.82
N SER A 261 -9.47 9.75 -9.47
CA SER A 261 -8.94 9.41 -8.14
C SER A 261 -9.33 8.01 -7.64
N TRP A 262 -9.50 7.03 -8.53
CA TRP A 262 -9.76 5.63 -8.16
C TRP A 262 -8.50 4.91 -7.67
N LYS A 263 -7.82 5.48 -6.67
CA LYS A 263 -6.46 5.09 -6.23
C LYS A 263 -6.34 3.63 -5.77
N LEU A 264 -7.44 3.02 -5.30
CA LEU A 264 -7.49 1.61 -4.91
C LEU A 264 -7.46 0.64 -6.11
N LEU A 265 -7.73 1.12 -7.35
CA LEU A 265 -7.47 0.36 -8.56
C LEU A 265 -5.98 0.44 -8.92
N SER A 266 -5.21 -0.52 -8.43
CA SER A 266 -3.77 -0.59 -8.73
C SER A 266 -3.47 -0.54 -10.24
N SER A 267 -2.29 -0.04 -10.61
CA SER A 267 -1.86 -0.08 -12.02
C SER A 267 -1.80 -1.51 -12.58
N TYR A 268 -1.57 -2.47 -11.69
CA TYR A 268 -1.57 -3.90 -12.00
C TYR A 268 -2.97 -4.45 -12.29
N SER A 269 -4.00 -4.12 -11.50
CA SER A 269 -5.38 -4.56 -11.80
C SER A 269 -5.87 -3.98 -13.14
N ILE A 270 -5.55 -2.72 -13.45
CA ILE A 270 -5.85 -2.13 -14.78
C ILE A 270 -5.10 -2.86 -15.91
N LYS A 271 -3.81 -3.17 -15.74
CA LYS A 271 -3.03 -3.98 -16.70
C LYS A 271 -3.70 -5.35 -16.91
N THR A 272 -4.13 -6.00 -15.83
CA THR A 272 -4.76 -7.33 -15.86
C THR A 272 -6.08 -7.36 -16.61
N VAL A 273 -6.97 -6.36 -16.46
CA VAL A 273 -8.22 -6.30 -17.25
C VAL A 273 -7.91 -6.28 -18.75
N VAL A 274 -6.94 -5.46 -19.19
CA VAL A 274 -6.56 -5.38 -20.62
C VAL A 274 -5.87 -6.67 -21.09
N MET A 275 -5.06 -7.31 -20.23
CA MET A 275 -4.43 -8.60 -20.54
C MET A 275 -5.46 -9.74 -20.67
N ARG A 276 -6.46 -9.83 -19.76
CA ARG A 276 -7.60 -10.75 -19.88
C ARG A 276 -8.42 -10.45 -21.14
N HIS A 277 -8.53 -9.18 -21.54
CA HIS A 277 -9.15 -8.79 -22.82
C HIS A 277 -8.35 -9.24 -24.04
N ARG A 278 -7.01 -9.15 -24.03
CA ARG A 278 -6.13 -9.68 -25.08
C ARG A 278 -6.28 -11.20 -25.23
N LEU A 279 -6.41 -11.94 -24.13
CA LEU A 279 -6.62 -13.39 -24.19
C LEU A 279 -7.99 -13.72 -24.82
N ALA A 280 -9.03 -12.94 -24.54
CA ALA A 280 -10.34 -13.08 -25.18
C ALA A 280 -10.42 -12.56 -26.63
N LYS A 281 -9.46 -11.72 -27.05
CA LYS A 281 -9.38 -11.10 -28.40
C LYS A 281 -7.96 -11.30 -28.97
N PRO A 282 -7.52 -12.54 -29.28
CA PRO A 282 -6.14 -12.84 -29.63
C PRO A 282 -5.70 -12.31 -31.01
N GLN A 283 -6.65 -11.95 -31.89
CA GLN A 283 -6.36 -11.55 -33.27
C GLN A 283 -5.62 -10.20 -33.32
N GLN A 284 -4.45 -10.15 -33.95
CA GLN A 284 -3.64 -8.92 -34.01
C GLN A 284 -4.33 -7.77 -34.77
N SER A 285 -5.25 -8.09 -35.69
CA SER A 285 -6.09 -7.11 -36.41
C SER A 285 -7.05 -6.36 -35.48
N TYR A 286 -7.59 -7.01 -34.44
CA TYR A 286 -8.44 -6.35 -33.44
C TYR A 286 -7.67 -5.23 -32.70
N TRP A 287 -6.38 -5.44 -32.47
CA TRP A 287 -5.49 -4.48 -31.81
C TRP A 287 -4.80 -3.49 -32.77
N HIS A 288 -5.36 -3.27 -33.97
CA HIS A 288 -4.88 -2.24 -34.88
C HIS A 288 -5.14 -0.82 -34.33
N LYS A 289 -4.37 0.18 -34.81
CA LYS A 289 -4.49 1.57 -34.32
C LYS A 289 -5.87 2.16 -34.61
N ASP A 290 -6.40 1.90 -35.82
CA ASP A 290 -7.67 2.46 -36.28
C ASP A 290 -8.88 1.91 -35.48
N ASN A 291 -8.75 0.72 -34.89
CA ASN A 291 -9.78 0.13 -34.02
C ASN A 291 -9.68 0.60 -32.56
N GLN A 292 -8.69 1.43 -32.19
CA GLN A 292 -8.43 1.77 -30.78
C GLN A 292 -9.64 2.32 -30.04
N TRP A 293 -10.51 3.09 -30.73
CA TRP A 293 -11.72 3.64 -30.12
C TRP A 293 -12.65 2.55 -29.58
N ASN A 294 -12.94 1.53 -30.40
CA ASN A 294 -13.79 0.41 -30.01
C ASN A 294 -13.12 -0.43 -28.92
N VAL A 295 -11.81 -0.69 -29.06
CA VAL A 295 -11.01 -1.40 -28.04
C VAL A 295 -11.05 -0.68 -26.69
N LEU A 296 -11.00 0.65 -26.66
CA LEU A 296 -11.12 1.43 -25.43
C LEU A 296 -12.51 1.24 -24.80
N LEU A 297 -13.59 1.37 -25.57
CA LEU A 297 -14.96 1.23 -25.06
C LEU A 297 -15.20 -0.19 -24.52
N GLU A 298 -14.88 -1.24 -25.31
CA GLU A 298 -15.01 -2.64 -24.87
C GLU A 298 -14.19 -2.93 -23.59
N VAL A 299 -13.00 -2.35 -23.44
CA VAL A 299 -12.17 -2.50 -22.23
C VAL A 299 -12.76 -1.76 -21.02
N LEU A 300 -13.38 -0.59 -21.21
CA LEU A 300 -14.05 0.15 -20.13
C LEU A 300 -15.34 -0.56 -19.67
N GLU A 301 -16.10 -1.12 -20.61
CA GLU A 301 -17.25 -2.00 -20.34
C GLU A 301 -16.82 -3.28 -19.61
N ARG A 302 -15.69 -3.89 -20.02
CA ARG A 302 -15.12 -5.04 -19.31
C ARG A 302 -14.71 -4.69 -17.88
N LEU A 303 -14.02 -3.55 -17.68
CA LEU A 303 -13.66 -3.07 -16.34
C LEU A 303 -14.92 -2.85 -15.48
N GLN A 304 -15.99 -2.29 -16.06
CA GLN A 304 -17.28 -2.15 -15.38
C GLN A 304 -17.87 -3.51 -14.97
N MET A 305 -17.88 -4.51 -15.87
CA MET A 305 -18.39 -5.85 -15.57
C MET A 305 -17.58 -6.55 -14.47
N GLU A 306 -16.24 -6.54 -14.56
CA GLU A 306 -15.36 -7.16 -13.55
C GLU A 306 -15.44 -6.45 -12.17
N LEU A 307 -15.89 -5.19 -12.12
CA LEU A 307 -16.21 -4.48 -10.87
C LEU A 307 -17.58 -4.85 -10.28
N LEU A 308 -18.57 -5.14 -11.13
CA LEU A 308 -19.94 -5.54 -10.72
C LEU A 308 -20.07 -7.05 -10.44
N THR A 309 -19.04 -7.84 -10.76
CA THR A 309 -19.06 -9.29 -10.54
C THR A 309 -19.00 -9.63 -9.06
N ASP A 310 -19.96 -10.43 -8.59
CA ASP A 310 -19.95 -10.97 -7.23
C ASP A 310 -18.73 -11.87 -7.01
N GLY A 311 -18.06 -11.70 -5.87
CA GLY A 311 -16.83 -12.42 -5.52
C GLY A 311 -15.53 -11.67 -5.87
N PRO A 312 -14.52 -12.33 -6.46
CA PRO A 312 -13.17 -11.75 -6.60
C PRO A 312 -13.08 -10.60 -7.61
N GLY A 313 -13.99 -10.51 -8.57
CA GLY A 313 -14.05 -9.44 -9.57
C GLY A 313 -12.87 -9.48 -10.54
N ILE A 314 -11.95 -8.50 -10.46
CA ILE A 314 -10.72 -8.50 -11.26
C ILE A 314 -9.75 -9.52 -10.67
N CYS A 315 -9.73 -10.75 -11.21
CA CYS A 315 -8.83 -11.81 -10.79
C CYS A 315 -7.43 -11.71 -11.43
N SER A 316 -6.43 -12.34 -10.80
CA SER A 316 -5.10 -12.53 -11.41
C SER A 316 -5.19 -13.33 -12.72
N LEU A 317 -4.22 -13.13 -13.63
CA LEU A 317 -4.06 -13.95 -14.83
C LEU A 317 -3.66 -15.40 -14.52
N PHE A 318 -2.95 -15.62 -13.42
CA PHE A 318 -2.27 -16.89 -13.13
C PHE A 318 -2.94 -17.69 -12.02
N ASP A 319 -3.99 -17.13 -11.39
CA ASP A 319 -4.79 -17.78 -10.36
C ASP A 319 -6.12 -17.03 -10.20
N GLU A 320 -7.23 -17.63 -10.65
CA GLU A 320 -8.53 -16.96 -10.66
C GLU A 320 -9.11 -16.76 -9.24
N ASN A 321 -8.57 -17.43 -8.24
CA ASN A 321 -8.97 -17.25 -6.84
C ASN A 321 -8.31 -16.02 -6.19
N VAL A 322 -7.34 -15.39 -6.86
CA VAL A 322 -6.64 -14.18 -6.37
C VAL A 322 -7.33 -12.92 -6.89
N SER A 323 -8.13 -12.28 -6.03
CA SER A 323 -8.69 -10.94 -6.32
C SER A 323 -7.62 -9.85 -6.27
N LEU A 324 -7.49 -9.08 -7.35
CA LEU A 324 -6.64 -7.88 -7.41
C LEU A 324 -7.34 -6.62 -6.85
N ILE A 325 -8.61 -6.76 -6.44
CA ILE A 325 -9.45 -5.68 -5.88
C ILE A 325 -10.08 -6.07 -4.53
N GLN A 326 -9.45 -6.96 -3.78
CA GLN A 326 -9.92 -7.40 -2.46
C GLN A 326 -10.14 -6.23 -1.48
N ALA A 327 -9.29 -5.19 -1.56
CA ALA A 327 -9.40 -3.98 -0.73
C ALA A 327 -10.51 -3.00 -1.16
N LEU A 328 -11.16 -3.22 -2.31
CA LEU A 328 -12.30 -2.41 -2.77
C LEU A 328 -13.61 -3.02 -2.27
N GLY A 329 -14.26 -2.36 -1.32
CA GLY A 329 -15.60 -2.73 -0.84
C GLY A 329 -16.66 -2.62 -1.95
N VAL A 330 -17.72 -3.42 -1.82
CA VAL A 330 -18.79 -3.59 -2.84
C VAL A 330 -19.39 -2.25 -3.28
N VAL A 331 -19.71 -1.36 -2.34
CA VAL A 331 -20.23 -0.01 -2.63
C VAL A 331 -19.26 0.80 -3.48
N THR A 332 -17.96 0.78 -3.15
CA THR A 332 -16.93 1.49 -3.94
C THR A 332 -16.80 0.91 -5.34
N ARG A 333 -16.83 -0.43 -5.50
CA ARG A 333 -16.81 -1.08 -6.82
C ARG A 333 -18.01 -0.63 -7.67
N LYS A 334 -19.22 -0.67 -7.10
CA LYS A 334 -20.46 -0.22 -7.76
C LYS A 334 -20.40 1.25 -8.17
N ASN A 335 -19.96 2.14 -7.29
CA ASN A 335 -19.84 3.57 -7.58
C ASN A 335 -18.86 3.85 -8.75
N ILE A 336 -17.75 3.12 -8.82
CA ILE A 336 -16.80 3.20 -9.95
C ILE A 336 -17.45 2.65 -11.22
N ALA A 337 -18.13 1.49 -11.15
CA ALA A 337 -18.81 0.88 -12.30
C ALA A 337 -19.92 1.78 -12.87
N ASP A 338 -20.77 2.38 -12.02
CA ASP A 338 -21.80 3.32 -12.46
C ASP A 338 -21.21 4.61 -13.05
N ARG A 339 -20.03 5.05 -12.57
CA ARG A 339 -19.30 6.15 -13.19
C ARG A 339 -18.71 5.75 -14.55
N LEU A 340 -18.12 4.56 -14.69
CA LEU A 340 -17.64 4.01 -15.96
C LEU A 340 -18.79 3.89 -16.98
N LYS A 341 -19.94 3.34 -16.59
CA LYS A 341 -21.14 3.23 -17.44
C LYS A 341 -21.57 4.59 -18.00
N ARG A 342 -21.58 5.64 -17.16
CA ARG A 342 -21.87 7.02 -17.60
C ARG A 342 -20.82 7.56 -18.55
N ILE A 343 -19.52 7.32 -18.29
CA ILE A 343 -18.43 7.76 -19.16
C ILE A 343 -18.54 7.09 -20.54
N VAL A 344 -18.69 5.76 -20.59
CA VAL A 344 -18.88 5.00 -21.84
C VAL A 344 -20.10 5.54 -22.61
N ASN A 345 -21.26 5.67 -21.96
CA ASN A 345 -22.47 6.22 -22.59
C ASN A 345 -22.29 7.63 -23.16
N ILE A 346 -21.47 8.48 -22.53
CA ILE A 346 -21.17 9.82 -23.03
C ILE A 346 -20.19 9.75 -24.20
N LEU A 347 -19.09 9.01 -24.08
CA LEU A 347 -18.09 8.87 -25.14
C LEU A 347 -18.69 8.28 -26.43
N THR A 348 -19.52 7.24 -26.31
CA THR A 348 -20.20 6.61 -27.45
C THR A 348 -21.12 7.57 -28.22
N LYS A 349 -21.70 8.58 -27.54
CA LYS A 349 -22.57 9.59 -28.16
C LYS A 349 -21.80 10.83 -28.64
N ASN A 350 -20.82 11.25 -27.85
CA ASN A 350 -20.14 12.56 -27.93
C ASN A 350 -18.61 12.36 -27.83
N PRO A 351 -17.93 11.82 -28.88
CA PRO A 351 -16.51 11.47 -28.81
C PRO A 351 -15.58 12.66 -28.50
N GLU A 352 -16.00 13.89 -28.77
CA GLU A 352 -15.29 15.13 -28.44
C GLU A 352 -15.07 15.33 -26.94
N ARG A 353 -15.97 14.80 -26.09
CA ARG A 353 -15.84 14.82 -24.62
C ARG A 353 -14.74 13.89 -24.09
N THR A 354 -14.00 13.21 -24.97
CA THR A 354 -12.76 12.51 -24.61
C THR A 354 -11.76 13.43 -23.90
N LEU A 355 -11.69 14.72 -24.25
CA LEU A 355 -10.72 15.62 -23.61
C LEU A 355 -11.10 15.90 -22.13
N GLU A 356 -12.39 16.01 -21.81
CA GLU A 356 -12.93 16.20 -20.46
C GLU A 356 -12.53 15.07 -19.49
N PHE A 357 -12.70 13.81 -19.92
CA PHE A 357 -12.49 12.64 -19.07
C PHE A 357 -11.02 12.24 -18.91
N PHE A 358 -10.12 12.73 -19.76
CA PHE A 358 -8.72 12.31 -19.76
C PHE A 358 -7.72 13.46 -19.53
N LEU A 359 -8.06 14.72 -19.85
CA LEU A 359 -7.11 15.85 -19.84
C LEU A 359 -7.58 17.11 -19.09
N GLU A 360 -8.79 17.58 -19.35
CA GLU A 360 -9.28 18.86 -18.77
C GLU A 360 -9.40 18.72 -17.25
N PRO A 361 -9.14 19.78 -16.45
CA PRO A 361 -9.43 19.75 -15.01
C PRO A 361 -10.92 19.47 -14.78
N SER A 362 -11.29 18.88 -13.64
CA SER A 362 -12.72 18.65 -13.39
C SER A 362 -13.40 20.00 -13.25
N PRO A 363 -14.64 20.17 -13.74
CA PRO A 363 -15.44 21.29 -13.30
C PRO A 363 -15.47 21.22 -11.78
N SER A 364 -14.80 22.19 -11.15
CA SER A 364 -14.95 22.44 -9.74
C SER A 364 -16.43 22.66 -9.50
N VAL A 365 -17.00 21.97 -8.51
CA VAL A 365 -18.26 22.43 -7.92
C VAL A 365 -18.07 23.92 -7.64
N PRO A 366 -18.99 24.82 -8.05
CA PRO A 366 -18.80 26.25 -7.86
C PRO A 366 -18.49 26.51 -6.40
N SER A 367 -17.41 27.22 -6.14
CA SER A 367 -17.14 27.72 -4.80
C SER A 367 -18.29 28.64 -4.41
N ASP A 368 -19.02 28.31 -3.35
CA ASP A 368 -19.99 29.22 -2.75
C ASP A 368 -19.24 30.49 -2.33
N SER A 369 -19.38 31.53 -3.14
CA SER A 369 -19.06 32.88 -2.74
C SER A 369 -20.07 33.25 -1.65
N SER A 370 -19.58 33.38 -0.42
CA SER A 370 -20.36 33.77 0.76
C SER A 370 -21.31 34.94 0.46
N PRO A 371 -22.62 34.83 0.72
CA PRO A 371 -23.52 35.96 0.57
C PRO A 371 -23.13 37.08 1.54
N THR A 372 -23.25 38.33 1.09
CA THR A 372 -22.94 39.50 1.90
C THR A 372 -23.94 39.67 3.06
N ALA A 373 -23.51 40.27 4.17
CA ALA A 373 -24.28 40.35 5.41
C ALA A 373 -25.70 40.94 5.25
N ASP A 374 -25.89 41.82 4.27
CA ASP A 374 -27.18 42.46 3.98
C ASP A 374 -28.25 41.48 3.44
N GLU A 375 -27.86 40.42 2.72
CA GLU A 375 -28.80 39.37 2.28
C GLU A 375 -29.24 38.45 3.43
N VAL A 376 -28.41 38.29 4.46
CA VAL A 376 -28.73 37.47 5.64
C VAL A 376 -29.75 38.18 6.52
N MET A 377 -29.61 39.50 6.72
CA MET A 377 -30.50 40.27 7.58
C MET A 377 -31.93 40.38 7.02
N MET A 378 -32.09 40.46 5.69
CA MET A 378 -33.41 40.46 5.05
C MET A 378 -34.15 39.11 5.15
N ARG A 379 -33.44 37.98 5.24
CA ARG A 379 -34.06 36.66 5.41
C ARG A 379 -34.49 36.37 6.85
N GLN A 380 -33.84 36.97 7.86
CA GLN A 380 -34.20 36.78 9.27
C GLN A 380 -35.41 37.59 9.73
N LEU A 381 -35.76 38.69 9.04
CA LEU A 381 -36.97 39.46 9.34
C LEU A 381 -38.26 38.82 8.79
N ALA A 382 -38.17 37.90 7.83
CA ALA A 382 -39.32 37.22 7.23
C ALA A 382 -39.85 36.02 8.04
N SER A 383 -39.06 35.49 8.99
CA SER A 383 -39.39 34.26 9.75
C SER A 383 -39.95 34.50 11.16
N LEU A 384 -40.17 35.76 11.57
CA LEU A 384 -40.61 36.14 12.93
C LEU A 384 -42.08 36.60 13.01
N SER A 385 -42.90 36.30 11.99
CA SER A 385 -44.34 36.60 12.01
C SER A 385 -45.16 35.44 11.44
N LEU A 386 -45.54 34.50 12.30
CA LEU A 386 -46.88 33.89 12.43
C LEU A 386 -46.81 32.65 13.35
N SER A 387 -47.50 32.72 14.48
CA SER A 387 -47.67 31.64 15.46
C SER A 387 -49.14 31.51 15.86
N ALA A 388 -49.56 30.32 16.30
CA ALA A 388 -50.96 29.89 16.57
C ALA A 388 -51.78 29.70 15.25
N SER A 389 -52.65 28.69 15.07
CA SER A 389 -53.25 27.65 15.96
C SER A 389 -53.79 26.46 15.09
N ASP A 390 -54.39 25.33 15.52
CA ASP A 390 -54.75 24.76 16.86
C ASP A 390 -55.16 23.25 16.79
N VAL A 391 -55.13 22.55 17.95
CA VAL A 391 -56.13 21.58 18.51
C VAL A 391 -56.47 20.18 17.86
N SER A 392 -56.29 19.13 18.71
CA SER A 392 -57.05 17.86 18.95
C SER A 392 -57.09 16.60 18.04
N PHE A 393 -56.94 15.42 18.71
CA PHE A 393 -57.66 14.11 18.58
C PHE A 393 -57.49 13.27 17.27
N ASP A 394 -57.59 11.92 17.23
CA ASP A 394 -58.06 10.89 18.19
C ASP A 394 -57.43 9.45 18.02
N GLU A 395 -57.90 8.50 18.83
CA GLU A 395 -57.52 7.08 19.10
C GLU A 395 -57.45 6.00 17.97
N THR A 396 -56.71 4.88 18.23
CA THR A 396 -57.12 3.43 18.32
C THR A 396 -55.92 2.47 18.05
N SER A 397 -55.47 1.64 19.02
CA SER A 397 -55.75 0.18 19.24
C SER A 397 -55.43 -0.75 18.03
N THR A 398 -54.75 -1.90 18.10
CA THR A 398 -54.67 -3.09 19.01
C THR A 398 -53.33 -3.84 18.73
N ASP A 399 -52.88 -4.96 19.32
CA ASP A 399 -52.93 -5.72 20.60
C ASP A 399 -52.25 -7.10 20.29
N CYS A 400 -51.98 -7.95 21.29
CA CYS A 400 -51.28 -9.27 21.26
C CYS A 400 -49.73 -9.17 21.13
N GLY A 401 -48.86 -9.80 21.96
CA GLY A 401 -49.02 -10.87 22.97
C GLY A 401 -48.56 -12.25 22.43
N VAL A 402 -47.88 -13.17 23.12
CA VAL A 402 -47.39 -13.35 24.53
C VAL A 402 -46.32 -14.50 24.53
N ASP A 403 -45.33 -14.48 25.46
CA ASP A 403 -44.48 -15.61 25.96
C ASP A 403 -43.62 -16.50 25.00
N SER A 404 -42.68 -17.35 25.47
CA SER A 404 -41.70 -17.35 26.59
C SER A 404 -40.77 -18.59 26.45
N ARG A 405 -39.57 -18.58 27.07
CA ARG A 405 -38.91 -19.68 27.84
C ARG A 405 -37.37 -19.73 27.77
N ASP A 406 -36.78 -19.86 28.96
CA ASP A 406 -35.37 -20.21 29.20
C ASP A 406 -35.04 -21.69 28.92
N SER A 407 -33.75 -21.98 28.70
CA SER A 407 -33.04 -23.10 29.36
C SER A 407 -31.52 -22.96 29.25
N SER A 408 -30.78 -23.54 30.18
CA SER A 408 -29.35 -23.26 30.46
C SER A 408 -28.56 -24.53 30.83
N PHE A 409 -27.22 -24.38 30.94
CA PHE A 409 -26.17 -25.38 31.30
C PHE A 409 -25.74 -26.36 30.19
N ALA A 410 -24.51 -26.30 29.66
CA ALA A 410 -23.17 -26.69 30.20
C ALA A 410 -22.79 -28.11 29.72
N ASN A 411 -21.53 -28.51 29.45
CA ASN A 411 -20.21 -28.07 29.95
C ASN A 411 -19.10 -28.53 28.96
N GLY A 412 -17.87 -27.99 29.00
CA GLY A 412 -16.73 -28.61 28.28
C GLY A 412 -15.54 -27.72 27.85
N THR A 413 -14.75 -27.24 28.80
CA THR A 413 -13.63 -26.30 28.58
C THR A 413 -12.29 -27.00 28.25
N LEU A 414 -11.46 -26.38 27.40
CA LEU A 414 -10.00 -26.47 27.48
C LEU A 414 -9.39 -25.10 27.17
N ASP A 415 -8.46 -24.67 28.02
CA ASP A 415 -8.12 -23.25 28.26
C ASP A 415 -6.77 -22.85 27.65
N VAL A 416 -6.71 -21.68 27.02
CA VAL A 416 -5.47 -21.00 26.60
C VAL A 416 -5.67 -19.49 26.79
N SER A 417 -4.96 -18.91 27.75
CA SER A 417 -5.20 -17.54 28.21
C SER A 417 -4.79 -16.46 27.19
N PRO A 418 -5.65 -15.48 26.86
CA PRO A 418 -5.28 -14.33 26.04
C PRO A 418 -4.61 -13.23 26.88
N GLY A 419 -3.42 -12.80 26.48
CA GLY A 419 -2.66 -11.77 27.19
C GLY A 419 -3.24 -10.36 27.05
N ASN A 420 -3.49 -9.70 28.19
CA ASN A 420 -3.67 -8.25 28.41
C ASN A 420 -4.21 -7.42 27.22
N GLN A 421 -5.52 -7.55 26.95
CA GLN A 421 -6.25 -6.44 26.36
C GLN A 421 -6.28 -5.26 27.35
N VAL A 422 -6.18 -4.04 26.84
CA VAL A 422 -6.49 -2.83 27.63
C VAL A 422 -8.00 -2.78 27.75
N CYS A 423 -8.54 -3.09 28.94
CA CYS A 423 -9.97 -2.98 29.21
C CYS A 423 -10.42 -1.52 29.08
N VAL A 424 -11.24 -1.24 28.07
CA VAL A 424 -11.86 0.07 27.89
C VAL A 424 -13.12 0.13 28.76
N PRO A 425 -13.26 1.09 29.69
CA PRO A 425 -14.48 1.24 30.48
C PRO A 425 -15.68 1.52 29.58
N ALA A 426 -16.77 0.76 29.76
CA ALA A 426 -17.95 0.85 28.90
C ALA A 426 -18.65 2.22 28.95
N ASP A 427 -18.57 2.90 30.10
CA ASP A 427 -19.35 4.13 30.38
C ASP A 427 -18.79 5.40 29.70
N HIS A 428 -17.72 5.30 28.91
CA HIS A 428 -17.08 6.43 28.22
C HIS A 428 -16.92 6.26 26.70
N THR A 429 -17.34 5.12 26.14
CA THR A 429 -17.14 4.84 24.71
C THR A 429 -18.28 5.31 23.81
N GLN A 430 -19.52 5.38 24.31
CA GLN A 430 -20.68 5.70 23.46
C GLN A 430 -20.73 7.15 22.95
N GLU A 431 -20.12 8.12 23.65
CA GLU A 431 -20.04 9.53 23.22
C GLU A 431 -18.71 9.92 22.57
N ALA A 432 -17.74 9.00 22.52
CA ALA A 432 -16.43 9.26 21.89
C ALA A 432 -16.55 9.25 20.36
N GLY A 433 -15.88 10.19 19.69
CA GLY A 433 -15.64 10.09 18.23
C GLY A 433 -14.32 9.37 17.94
N ILE A 434 -13.30 9.62 18.76
CA ILE A 434 -11.95 9.05 18.63
C ILE A 434 -11.45 8.60 19.99
N ILE A 435 -10.76 7.47 20.03
CA ILE A 435 -9.96 7.00 21.16
C ILE A 435 -8.50 6.97 20.70
N VAL A 436 -7.62 7.58 21.49
CA VAL A 436 -6.17 7.54 21.30
C VAL A 436 -5.56 6.78 22.48
N THR A 437 -4.85 5.68 22.19
CA THR A 437 -4.11 4.91 23.20
C THR A 437 -2.62 4.97 22.96
N ARG A 438 -1.84 5.00 24.05
CA ARG A 438 -0.38 4.97 24.03
C ARG A 438 0.11 3.83 24.91
N LYS A 439 0.89 2.93 24.31
CA LYS A 439 1.49 1.75 24.93
C LYS A 439 3.01 1.86 24.94
N LEU A 440 3.65 1.59 26.07
CA LEU A 440 5.11 1.49 26.17
C LEU A 440 5.55 0.05 25.80
N LEU A 441 6.65 -0.10 25.06
CA LEU A 441 7.19 -1.43 24.70
C LEU A 441 8.48 -1.82 25.46
N ASN A 442 9.15 -0.88 26.11
CA ASN A 442 10.37 -1.14 26.89
C ASN A 442 10.15 -0.75 28.36
N GLU A 443 10.25 -1.72 29.28
CA GLU A 443 10.03 -1.49 30.73
C GLU A 443 11.25 -0.87 31.44
N ASN A 444 12.46 -0.97 30.87
CA ASN A 444 13.71 -0.47 31.44
C ASN A 444 13.90 1.06 31.28
N VAL A 445 12.91 1.85 31.68
CA VAL A 445 13.07 3.30 31.88
C VAL A 445 13.60 3.52 33.31
N GLY A 446 14.93 3.47 33.47
CA GLY A 446 15.62 3.57 34.76
C GLY A 446 15.25 4.80 35.60
N ALA A 447 15.55 4.75 36.90
CA ALA A 447 14.92 5.41 38.05
C ALA A 447 14.76 6.96 38.11
N ASP A 448 14.92 7.69 37.01
CA ASP A 448 14.64 9.14 36.93
C ASP A 448 13.39 9.43 36.07
N PRO A 449 12.42 10.22 36.58
CA PRO A 449 11.08 10.28 36.01
C PRO A 449 11.05 11.04 34.69
N VAL A 450 10.42 10.44 33.68
CA VAL A 450 10.05 11.13 32.43
C VAL A 450 8.53 11.30 32.42
N LYS A 451 8.07 12.54 32.39
CA LYS A 451 6.66 12.88 32.21
C LYS A 451 6.31 12.77 30.73
N VAL A 452 5.18 12.12 30.43
CA VAL A 452 4.65 11.93 29.08
C VAL A 452 3.29 12.56 29.00
N THR A 453 3.15 13.54 28.11
CA THR A 453 1.89 14.22 27.82
C THR A 453 1.42 13.81 26.44
N LEU A 454 0.19 13.32 26.35
CA LEU A 454 -0.52 12.97 25.12
C LEU A 454 -1.62 14.01 24.89
N SER A 455 -1.51 14.76 23.81
CA SER A 455 -2.44 15.84 23.44
C SER A 455 -3.04 15.57 22.05
N VAL A 456 -4.30 15.92 21.86
CA VAL A 456 -4.97 15.93 20.54
C VAL A 456 -5.36 17.35 20.23
N LEU A 457 -4.84 17.88 19.12
CA LEU A 457 -5.04 19.26 18.66
C LEU A 457 -5.60 19.30 17.24
N LEU A 458 -6.09 20.46 16.84
CA LEU A 458 -6.34 20.82 15.45
C LEU A 458 -5.07 21.43 14.82
N SER A 459 -5.03 21.49 13.49
CA SER A 459 -3.92 22.08 12.74
C SER A 459 -3.69 23.58 12.98
N ASP A 460 -4.67 24.29 13.54
CA ASP A 460 -4.54 25.68 14.00
C ASP A 460 -3.98 25.79 15.44
N GLY A 461 -3.71 24.66 16.11
CA GLY A 461 -3.18 24.59 17.47
C GLY A 461 -4.24 24.52 18.57
N ARG A 462 -5.54 24.56 18.28
CA ARG A 462 -6.60 24.41 19.29
C ARG A 462 -6.57 23.00 19.90
N LEU A 463 -6.55 22.93 21.23
CA LEU A 463 -6.53 21.67 21.99
C LEU A 463 -7.94 21.05 22.09
N LEU A 464 -8.08 19.79 21.67
CA LEU A 464 -9.33 19.01 21.79
C LEU A 464 -9.35 18.13 23.06
N GLY A 465 -8.18 17.68 23.52
CA GLY A 465 -8.04 16.89 24.75
C GLY A 465 -6.57 16.62 25.08
N GLU A 466 -6.27 16.38 26.36
CA GLU A 466 -4.93 16.10 26.84
C GLU A 466 -4.96 15.16 28.05
N THR A 467 -3.94 14.32 28.19
CA THR A 467 -3.67 13.54 29.40
C THR A 467 -2.15 13.47 29.65
N SER A 468 -1.75 13.32 30.91
CA SER A 468 -0.33 13.26 31.31
C SER A 468 -0.09 12.21 32.39
N SER A 469 1.05 11.53 32.35
CA SER A 469 1.51 10.64 33.42
C SER A 469 3.04 10.58 33.50
N THR A 470 3.56 9.98 34.57
CA THR A 470 5.01 9.83 34.79
C THR A 470 5.43 8.38 34.56
N LEU A 471 6.50 8.17 33.78
CA LEU A 471 6.89 6.85 33.27
C LEU A 471 7.21 5.78 34.34
N HIS A 472 7.57 6.17 35.57
CA HIS A 472 7.83 5.22 36.67
C HIS A 472 6.62 4.47 37.19
N SER A 473 5.41 4.96 36.92
CA SER A 473 4.17 4.42 37.48
C SER A 473 3.10 4.25 36.39
N CYS A 474 3.51 4.02 35.15
CA CYS A 474 2.66 4.24 33.97
C CYS A 474 2.05 2.94 33.42
N PRO A 475 0.74 2.67 33.64
CA PRO A 475 -0.03 1.80 32.78
C PRO A 475 -0.19 2.41 31.37
N ASP A 476 -0.77 1.65 30.44
CA ASP A 476 -1.12 2.15 29.10
C ASP A 476 -2.02 3.41 29.22
N GLN A 477 -1.67 4.49 28.51
CA GLN A 477 -2.44 5.74 28.51
C GLN A 477 -3.60 5.63 27.51
N MET A 478 -4.75 6.21 27.86
CA MET A 478 -5.89 6.39 26.96
C MET A 478 -6.45 7.81 27.07
N LEU A 479 -6.83 8.38 25.92
CA LEU A 479 -7.49 9.68 25.78
C LEU A 479 -8.66 9.53 24.80
N ALA A 480 -9.88 9.74 25.29
CA ALA A 480 -11.07 9.79 24.46
C ALA A 480 -11.40 11.25 24.09
N VAL A 481 -11.78 11.49 22.84
CA VAL A 481 -12.24 12.79 22.35
C VAL A 481 -13.70 12.62 21.92
N SER A 482 -14.61 13.37 22.55
CA SER A 482 -16.05 13.25 22.30
C SER A 482 -16.45 13.73 20.89
N LEU A 483 -17.48 13.11 20.32
CA LEU A 483 -17.96 13.43 18.98
C LEU A 483 -18.37 14.90 18.88
N GLY A 484 -18.99 15.47 19.93
CA GLY A 484 -19.34 16.90 20.00
C GLY A 484 -18.16 17.88 19.97
N ARG A 485 -16.92 17.43 20.21
CA ARG A 485 -15.70 18.25 19.98
C ARG A 485 -15.15 18.14 18.55
N LEU A 486 -15.72 17.25 17.74
CA LEU A 486 -15.31 16.95 16.37
C LEU A 486 -16.37 17.34 15.32
N THR A 487 -17.64 17.51 15.72
CA THR A 487 -18.74 17.93 14.82
C THR A 487 -18.63 19.36 14.28
N GLY A 488 -17.77 20.20 14.88
CA GLY A 488 -17.51 21.57 14.42
C GLY A 488 -16.38 21.72 13.39
N LEU A 489 -15.92 20.62 12.78
CA LEU A 489 -14.75 20.61 11.88
C LEU A 489 -15.17 20.72 10.41
N THR A 490 -14.67 21.75 9.71
CA THR A 490 -14.86 21.92 8.27
C THR A 490 -13.90 21.06 7.45
N GLU A 491 -14.22 20.86 6.16
CA GLU A 491 -13.82 19.75 5.27
C GLU A 491 -12.32 19.40 5.15
N VAL A 492 -11.40 20.21 5.65
CA VAL A 492 -9.94 20.02 5.50
C VAL A 492 -9.18 20.08 6.84
N SER A 493 -9.86 19.80 7.95
CA SER A 493 -9.25 19.81 9.28
C SER A 493 -8.26 18.66 9.49
N LEU A 494 -6.99 18.98 9.73
CA LEU A 494 -5.96 18.01 10.11
C LEU A 494 -5.94 17.84 11.64
N LEU A 495 -6.12 16.61 12.11
CA LEU A 495 -5.97 16.25 13.51
C LEU A 495 -4.49 16.02 13.83
N VAL A 496 -3.96 16.70 14.84
CA VAL A 496 -2.58 16.58 15.29
C VAL A 496 -2.56 15.86 16.63
N VAL A 497 -2.10 14.61 16.66
CA VAL A 497 -1.86 13.87 17.91
C VAL A 497 -0.41 14.08 18.30
N ARG A 498 -0.17 14.76 19.42
CA ARG A 498 1.15 15.12 19.94
C ARG A 498 1.50 14.28 21.16
N LEU A 499 2.73 13.77 21.18
CA LEU A 499 3.38 13.17 22.34
C LEU A 499 4.56 14.06 22.75
N CYS A 500 4.56 14.54 24.00
CA CYS A 500 5.66 15.29 24.59
C CYS A 500 6.32 14.45 25.69
N PHE A 501 7.65 14.38 25.68
CA PHE A 501 8.46 13.70 26.69
C PHE A 501 9.33 14.73 27.41
N GLU A 502 9.17 14.84 28.72
CA GLU A 502 9.84 15.83 29.58
C GLU A 502 10.59 15.09 30.70
N ALA A 503 11.91 15.22 30.75
CA ALA A 503 12.71 14.70 31.86
C ALA A 503 12.47 15.54 33.13
N VAL A 504 12.12 14.91 34.25
CA VAL A 504 11.75 15.58 35.50
C VAL A 504 12.85 15.38 36.55
N GLY A 505 13.36 16.48 37.10
CA GLY A 505 14.36 16.47 38.18
C GLY A 505 15.81 16.73 37.73
N GLN A 506 16.75 16.70 38.67
CA GLN A 506 18.17 17.03 38.42
C GLN A 506 19.00 15.88 37.79
N ALA A 507 18.45 14.66 37.69
CA ALA A 507 19.16 13.50 37.14
C ALA A 507 19.13 13.44 35.59
N ALA A 508 19.20 14.59 34.94
CA ALA A 508 19.27 14.73 33.49
C ALA A 508 20.74 14.64 33.04
N SER A 509 21.30 13.43 32.98
CA SER A 509 22.69 13.22 32.51
C SER A 509 22.88 12.01 31.58
N THR A 510 21.94 11.07 31.56
CA THR A 510 21.98 9.88 30.71
C THR A 510 20.78 9.85 29.75
N PRO A 511 21.00 9.88 28.42
CA PRO A 511 19.91 9.74 27.44
C PRO A 511 19.16 8.42 27.59
N LYS A 512 17.83 8.44 27.46
CA LYS A 512 16.96 7.26 27.62
C LYS A 512 16.27 6.88 26.32
N ASP A 513 16.46 5.64 25.88
CA ASP A 513 15.82 5.11 24.68
C ASP A 513 14.41 4.57 25.00
N VAL A 514 13.39 5.35 24.61
CA VAL A 514 11.97 5.07 24.84
C VAL A 514 11.34 4.55 23.55
N THR A 515 10.66 3.40 23.63
CA THR A 515 9.83 2.88 22.53
C THR A 515 8.35 2.98 22.91
N SER A 516 7.57 3.70 22.12
CA SER A 516 6.16 3.99 22.40
C SER A 516 5.30 3.73 21.16
N VAL A 517 4.25 2.93 21.30
CA VAL A 517 3.23 2.72 20.26
C VAL A 517 2.06 3.65 20.53
N LEU A 518 1.68 4.43 19.52
CA LEU A 518 0.48 5.26 19.50
C LEU A 518 -0.55 4.59 18.58
N SER A 519 -1.77 4.42 19.06
CA SER A 519 -2.90 3.89 18.31
C SER A 519 -4.04 4.88 18.34
N VAL A 520 -4.56 5.24 17.17
CA VAL A 520 -5.75 6.08 17.02
C VAL A 520 -6.85 5.20 16.42
N MET A 521 -8.03 5.20 17.03
CA MET A 521 -9.18 4.40 16.60
C MET A 521 -10.50 5.17 16.76
N THR A 522 -11.53 4.81 16.00
CA THR A 522 -12.89 5.28 16.29
C THR A 522 -13.42 4.64 17.56
N ALA A 523 -14.47 5.20 18.16
CA ALA A 523 -15.12 4.59 19.33
C ALA A 523 -15.69 3.18 19.05
N GLY A 524 -16.10 2.90 17.81
CA GLY A 524 -16.46 1.55 17.35
C GLY A 524 -15.27 0.59 17.16
N GLY A 525 -14.10 0.88 17.74
CA GLY A 525 -12.91 0.03 17.72
C GLY A 525 -12.15 -0.03 16.38
N ARG A 526 -12.61 0.68 15.33
CA ARG A 526 -11.93 0.69 14.04
C ARG A 526 -10.62 1.47 14.16
N LYS A 527 -9.49 0.77 14.06
CA LYS A 527 -8.17 1.39 14.05
C LYS A 527 -8.00 2.29 12.82
N LEU A 528 -7.70 3.56 13.06
CA LEU A 528 -7.42 4.57 12.05
C LEU A 528 -5.91 4.60 11.73
N VAL A 529 -5.06 4.65 12.76
CA VAL A 529 -3.60 4.59 12.62
C VAL A 529 -2.95 3.82 13.77
N ASN A 530 -1.83 3.16 13.46
CA ASN A 530 -0.88 2.62 14.42
C ASN A 530 0.51 3.19 14.09
N SER A 531 1.25 3.72 15.06
CA SER A 531 2.60 4.27 14.83
C SER A 531 3.51 3.93 15.99
N CYS A 532 4.69 3.41 15.70
CA CYS A 532 5.73 3.14 16.70
C CYS A 532 6.79 4.23 16.63
N PHE A 533 7.07 4.86 17.77
CA PHE A 533 8.09 5.88 17.94
C PHE A 533 9.23 5.32 18.77
N HIS A 534 10.46 5.42 18.26
CA HIS A 534 11.69 5.15 19.00
C HIS A 534 12.41 6.47 19.20
N LEU A 535 12.60 6.88 20.46
CA LEU A 535 13.08 8.21 20.81
C LEU A 535 14.18 8.12 21.86
N ARG A 536 15.21 8.96 21.72
CA ARG A 536 16.27 9.12 22.71
C ARG A 536 16.01 10.39 23.52
N VAL A 537 15.26 10.25 24.62
CA VAL A 537 14.90 11.38 25.50
C VAL A 537 16.16 11.86 26.22
N CYS A 538 16.50 13.13 25.97
CA CYS A 538 17.63 13.82 26.59
C CYS A 538 17.13 14.87 27.60
N ASN A 539 18.00 15.77 28.05
CA ASN A 539 17.71 16.84 29.02
C ASN A 539 16.77 17.96 28.50
N ARG A 540 15.95 17.68 27.48
CA ARG A 540 15.09 18.64 26.77
C ARG A 540 13.73 18.00 26.53
N VAL A 541 12.73 18.84 26.26
CA VAL A 541 11.40 18.35 25.84
C VAL A 541 11.52 17.81 24.42
N GLU A 542 11.39 16.50 24.26
CA GLU A 542 11.29 15.84 22.96
C GLU A 542 9.82 15.73 22.55
N GLN A 543 9.50 16.03 21.29
CA GLN A 543 8.12 16.02 20.79
C GLN A 543 7.97 15.15 19.54
N CYS A 544 6.83 14.46 19.44
CA CYS A 544 6.41 13.72 18.26
C CYS A 544 4.98 14.12 17.88
N GLU A 545 4.77 14.38 16.59
CA GLU A 545 3.43 14.67 16.05
C GLU A 545 3.04 13.63 15.01
N LEU A 546 1.82 13.12 15.14
CA LEU A 546 1.13 12.35 14.12
C LEU A 546 0.01 13.21 13.55
N ARG A 547 0.11 13.57 12.26
CA ARG A 547 -0.88 14.40 11.57
C ARG A 547 -1.79 13.52 10.72
N LEU A 548 -3.07 13.52 11.05
CA LEU A 548 -4.09 12.66 10.46
C LEU A 548 -5.12 13.52 9.72
N PRO A 549 -5.39 13.29 8.42
CA PRO A 549 -6.60 13.81 7.80
C PRO A 549 -7.79 13.16 8.51
N PHE A 550 -8.63 13.94 9.18
CA PHE A 550 -9.79 13.39 9.85
C PHE A 550 -10.94 13.27 8.84
N PRO A 551 -11.35 12.05 8.45
CA PRO A 551 -12.53 11.89 7.60
C PRO A 551 -13.76 12.34 8.39
N GLN A 552 -14.77 12.87 7.70
CA GLN A 552 -16.09 13.07 8.31
C GLN A 552 -16.57 11.74 8.91
N VAL A 553 -16.97 11.81 10.17
CA VAL A 553 -17.81 10.78 10.79
C VAL A 553 -19.24 11.15 10.40
N GLU A 554 -19.76 10.47 9.36
CA GLU A 554 -21.21 10.27 9.21
C GLU A 554 -21.69 9.26 10.26
#